data_AF-A0A178DV66-F1
#
_entry.id   AF-A0A178DV66-F1
#
_cell.length_a   1.000
_cell.length_b   1.000
_cell.length_c   1.000
_cell.angle_alpha   90.00
_cell.angle_beta   90.00
_cell.angle_gamma   90.00
#
_symmetry.space_group_name_H-M   'P 1'
#
loop_
_entity.id
_entity.type
_entity.pdbx_description
1 polymer ?
#
loop_
_entity_poly.entity_id
_entity_poly.type
_entity_poly.pdbx_seq_one_letter_code
_entity_poly.pdbx_strand_id
1 'polypeptide(L)'
;MSIPGEFPVPPPPPLTYREKLAQFKILEEKRSELIEELLEKLEKTEARLTQTELDLNSEQNVRRTLQAEVQDARAEKEALVQQQARRPFALVLIDADADGFLFQDKYITRKAQGGEALADELLARTREYLRPQYEDADQIDILVRIYANLEGMANYLVRLDKVRNLGQVRACSTAFGGRISSFDWVDTGVGKEGGSGRKVRENLSFYTSNSHLRHVILGCSPADLPASLLSTIPLAKLTLIESIPLPPGLTTLPIKITKFTTLFPPPPLPKAPKPPRGRNNGPQLQLMQQEDDGGGSTWLVIQPERSKSQGAGLRRRGGSEDGTESLSISIGPDNTVSVDSGRRRRLMG
;
A
#
# COMPACT_ATOMS: atom_id res chain seq x y z
N MET A 1 -81.16 57.21 -66.18
CA MET A 1 -79.78 57.23 -65.65
C MET A 1 -79.03 56.05 -66.24
N SER A 2 -77.91 56.35 -66.90
CA SER A 2 -77.00 55.37 -67.51
C SER A 2 -76.19 54.61 -66.46
N ILE A 3 -75.89 53.34 -66.72
CA ILE A 3 -74.69 52.64 -66.27
C ILE A 3 -74.14 51.88 -67.49
N PRO A 4 -72.88 52.10 -67.90
CA PRO A 4 -72.26 51.41 -69.04
C PRO A 4 -71.48 50.17 -68.56
N GLY A 5 -71.46 49.11 -69.35
CA GLY A 5 -70.62 47.92 -69.12
C GLY A 5 -71.37 46.67 -69.61
N GLU A 6 -70.83 45.81 -70.44
CA GLU A 6 -69.45 45.49 -70.76
C GLU A 6 -69.50 44.91 -72.19
N PHE A 7 -68.70 45.43 -73.12
CA PHE A 7 -68.69 44.88 -74.48
C PHE A 7 -68.05 43.48 -74.43
N PRO A 8 -68.72 42.44 -74.98
CA PRO A 8 -68.11 41.12 -75.07
C PRO A 8 -66.90 41.24 -76.00
N VAL A 9 -65.72 40.94 -75.46
CA VAL A 9 -64.49 40.82 -76.27
C VAL A 9 -64.78 39.79 -77.36
N PRO A 10 -64.64 40.14 -78.65
CA PRO A 10 -64.96 39.23 -79.73
C PRO A 10 -64.08 37.98 -79.61
N PRO A 11 -64.62 36.77 -79.87
CA PRO A 11 -63.81 35.57 -79.88
C PRO A 11 -62.66 35.78 -80.87
N PRO A 12 -61.42 35.42 -80.51
CA PRO A 12 -60.29 35.62 -81.39
C PRO A 12 -60.57 34.98 -82.76
N PRO A 13 -60.19 35.64 -83.86
CA PRO A 13 -60.47 35.14 -85.20
C PRO A 13 -59.90 33.71 -85.37
N PRO A 14 -60.60 32.82 -86.09
CA PRO A 14 -60.18 31.45 -86.26
C PRO A 14 -58.84 31.41 -86.99
N LEU A 15 -57.87 30.72 -86.37
CA LEU A 15 -56.52 30.56 -86.91
C LEU A 15 -56.56 30.05 -88.35
N THR A 16 -55.85 30.74 -89.22
CA THR A 16 -55.61 30.29 -90.59
C THR A 16 -54.82 28.99 -90.58
N TYR A 17 -54.98 28.16 -91.63
CA TYR A 17 -54.27 26.88 -91.72
C TYR A 17 -52.72 27.02 -91.67
N ARG A 18 -52.17 28.17 -92.10
CA ARG A 18 -50.74 28.47 -91.98
C ARG A 18 -50.31 28.73 -90.53
N GLU A 19 -51.12 29.41 -89.73
CA GLU A 19 -50.85 29.65 -88.31
C GLU A 19 -50.93 28.35 -87.50
N LYS A 20 -51.90 27.47 -87.83
CA LYS A 20 -51.98 26.11 -87.23
C LYS A 20 -50.74 25.28 -87.54
N LEU A 21 -50.25 25.30 -88.79
CA LEU A 21 -49.02 24.60 -89.18
C LEU A 21 -47.79 25.15 -88.43
N ALA A 22 -47.70 26.48 -88.24
CA ALA A 22 -46.62 27.10 -87.47
C ALA A 22 -46.65 26.68 -85.99
N GLN A 23 -47.84 26.62 -85.37
CA GLN A 23 -48.00 26.12 -84.00
C GLN A 23 -47.59 24.64 -83.87
N PHE A 24 -47.93 23.81 -84.84
CA PHE A 24 -47.50 22.40 -84.86
C PHE A 24 -45.98 22.26 -84.95
N LYS A 25 -45.31 23.06 -85.79
CA LYS A 25 -43.85 23.07 -85.88
C LYS A 25 -43.18 23.45 -84.55
N ILE A 26 -43.68 24.49 -83.88
CA ILE A 26 -43.18 24.91 -82.57
C ILE A 26 -43.37 23.81 -81.52
N LEU A 27 -44.51 23.11 -81.53
CA LEU A 27 -44.76 21.98 -80.64
C LEU A 27 -43.82 20.81 -80.91
N GLU A 28 -43.55 20.51 -82.18
CA GLU A 28 -42.65 19.43 -82.59
C GLU A 28 -41.19 19.73 -82.23
N GLU A 29 -40.78 21.00 -82.35
CA GLU A 29 -39.49 21.51 -81.90
C GLU A 29 -39.35 21.40 -80.37
N LYS A 30 -40.33 21.90 -79.61
CA LYS A 30 -40.36 21.74 -78.14
C LYS A 30 -40.39 20.28 -77.69
N ARG A 31 -41.06 19.41 -78.44
CA ARG A 31 -41.06 17.96 -78.16
C ARG A 31 -39.67 17.39 -78.38
N SER A 32 -38.98 17.82 -79.43
CA SER A 32 -37.62 17.39 -79.74
C SER A 32 -36.63 17.87 -78.68
N GLU A 33 -36.70 19.14 -78.26
CA GLU A 33 -35.91 19.70 -77.16
C GLU A 33 -36.09 18.91 -75.85
N LEU A 34 -37.35 18.61 -75.48
CA LEU A 34 -37.62 17.82 -74.27
C LEU A 34 -37.08 16.39 -74.36
N ILE A 35 -37.16 15.76 -75.54
CA ILE A 35 -36.61 14.42 -75.76
C ILE A 35 -35.09 14.45 -75.61
N GLU A 36 -34.41 15.43 -76.20
CA GLU A 36 -32.95 15.60 -76.04
C GLU A 36 -32.57 15.84 -74.58
N GLU A 37 -33.28 16.72 -73.87
CA GLU A 37 -33.03 16.98 -72.44
C GLU A 37 -33.21 15.71 -71.58
N LEU A 38 -34.23 14.90 -71.88
CA LEU A 38 -34.47 13.64 -71.17
C LEU A 38 -33.40 12.60 -71.47
N LEU A 39 -32.95 12.49 -72.72
CA LEU A 39 -31.85 11.60 -73.12
C LEU A 39 -30.54 12.00 -72.44
N GLU A 40 -30.20 13.29 -72.44
CA GLU A 40 -28.99 13.80 -71.77
C GLU A 40 -29.04 13.53 -70.25
N LYS A 41 -30.20 13.76 -69.63
CA LYS A 41 -30.40 13.44 -68.21
C LYS A 41 -30.25 11.94 -67.95
N LEU A 42 -30.81 11.09 -68.80
CA LEU A 42 -30.74 9.64 -68.66
C LEU A 42 -29.28 9.16 -68.75
N GLU A 43 -28.55 9.55 -69.79
CA GLU A 43 -27.13 9.23 -69.95
C GLU A 43 -26.30 9.70 -68.75
N LYS A 44 -26.54 10.93 -68.27
CA LYS A 44 -25.85 11.47 -67.09
C LYS A 44 -26.18 10.70 -65.81
N THR A 45 -27.43 10.25 -65.65
CA THR A 45 -27.83 9.43 -64.50
C THR A 45 -27.25 8.02 -64.55
N GLU A 46 -27.22 7.38 -65.72
CA GLU A 46 -26.61 6.05 -65.90
C GLU A 46 -25.10 6.09 -65.67
N ALA A 47 -24.41 7.12 -66.17
CA ALA A 47 -23.00 7.34 -65.91
C ALA A 47 -22.71 7.54 -64.41
N ARG A 48 -23.53 8.34 -63.72
CA ARG A 48 -23.41 8.53 -62.26
C ARG A 48 -23.71 7.25 -61.48
N LEU A 49 -24.70 6.46 -61.90
CA LEU A 49 -25.03 5.19 -61.26
C LEU A 49 -23.86 4.23 -61.36
N THR A 50 -23.32 4.04 -62.57
CA THR A 50 -22.16 3.18 -62.83
C THR A 50 -20.95 3.59 -61.99
N GLN A 51 -20.65 4.90 -61.93
CA GLN A 51 -19.55 5.40 -61.10
C GLN A 51 -19.78 5.11 -59.62
N THR A 52 -20.99 5.36 -59.12
CA THR A 52 -21.34 5.14 -57.71
C THR A 52 -21.26 3.65 -57.33
N GLU A 53 -21.64 2.75 -58.25
CA GLU A 53 -21.53 1.31 -58.06
C GLU A 53 -20.06 0.85 -57.98
N LEU A 54 -19.19 1.40 -58.83
CA LEU A 54 -17.75 1.14 -58.77
C LEU A 54 -17.14 1.63 -57.45
N ASP A 55 -17.48 2.85 -57.04
CA ASP A 55 -17.00 3.44 -55.79
C ASP A 55 -17.48 2.60 -54.59
N LEU A 56 -18.75 2.22 -54.56
CA LEU A 56 -19.32 1.38 -53.51
C LEU A 56 -18.64 0.00 -53.43
N ASN A 57 -18.36 -0.63 -54.56
CA ASN A 57 -17.65 -1.90 -54.60
C ASN A 57 -16.21 -1.74 -54.07
N SER A 58 -15.51 -0.66 -54.46
CA SER A 58 -14.17 -0.37 -53.95
C SER A 58 -14.16 -0.18 -52.43
N GLU A 59 -15.11 0.60 -51.89
CA GLU A 59 -15.29 0.82 -50.46
C GLU A 59 -15.65 -0.46 -49.71
N GLN A 60 -16.52 -1.31 -50.28
CA GLN A 60 -16.83 -2.61 -49.69
C GLN A 60 -15.62 -3.53 -49.61
N ASN A 61 -14.76 -3.53 -50.64
CA ASN A 61 -13.53 -4.31 -50.64
C ASN A 61 -12.52 -3.77 -49.62
N VAL A 62 -12.30 -2.45 -49.59
CA VAL A 62 -11.43 -1.80 -48.60
C VAL A 62 -11.92 -2.10 -47.18
N ARG A 63 -13.23 -1.97 -46.93
CA ARG A 63 -13.82 -2.28 -45.62
C ARG A 63 -13.59 -3.73 -45.21
N ARG A 64 -13.74 -4.69 -46.12
CA ARG A 64 -13.49 -6.11 -45.82
C ARG A 64 -12.03 -6.35 -45.47
N THR A 65 -11.11 -5.79 -46.24
CA THR A 65 -9.67 -5.90 -45.98
C THR A 65 -9.29 -5.29 -44.63
N LEU A 66 -9.75 -4.07 -44.34
CA LEU A 66 -9.52 -3.42 -43.05
C LEU A 66 -10.11 -4.20 -41.88
N GLN A 67 -11.29 -4.81 -42.06
CA GLN A 67 -11.88 -5.67 -41.03
C GLN A 67 -11.04 -6.92 -40.77
N ALA A 68 -10.49 -7.55 -41.82
CA ALA A 68 -9.57 -8.68 -41.67
C ALA A 68 -8.28 -8.25 -40.96
N GLU A 69 -7.64 -7.16 -41.38
CA GLU A 69 -6.43 -6.63 -40.74
C GLU A 69 -6.65 -6.29 -39.26
N VAL A 70 -7.79 -5.69 -38.91
CA VAL A 70 -8.13 -5.40 -37.51
C VAL A 70 -8.33 -6.69 -36.70
N GLN A 71 -8.90 -7.74 -37.29
CA GLN A 71 -9.04 -9.03 -36.63
C GLN A 71 -7.68 -9.71 -36.42
N ASP A 72 -6.83 -9.72 -37.45
CA ASP A 72 -5.49 -10.29 -37.39
C ASP A 72 -4.62 -9.55 -36.37
N ALA A 73 -4.62 -8.22 -36.38
CA ALA A 73 -3.89 -7.41 -35.41
C ALA A 73 -4.41 -7.61 -33.97
N ARG A 74 -5.72 -7.85 -33.79
CA ARG A 74 -6.29 -8.19 -32.47
C ARG A 74 -5.83 -9.56 -32.01
N ALA A 75 -5.87 -10.57 -32.89
CA ALA A 75 -5.43 -11.92 -32.57
C ALA A 75 -3.93 -11.96 -32.25
N GLU A 76 -3.11 -11.25 -33.03
CA GLU A 76 -1.67 -11.11 -32.76
C GLU A 76 -1.42 -10.41 -31.42
N LYS A 77 -2.14 -9.32 -31.13
CA LYS A 77 -2.04 -8.62 -29.85
C LYS A 77 -2.41 -9.54 -28.68
N GLU A 78 -3.49 -10.32 -28.78
CA GLU A 78 -3.88 -11.28 -27.76
C GLU A 78 -2.83 -12.37 -27.56
N ALA A 79 -2.27 -12.90 -28.65
CA ALA A 79 -1.19 -13.88 -28.60
C ALA A 79 0.06 -13.32 -27.91
N LEU A 80 0.46 -12.09 -28.25
CA LEU A 80 1.58 -11.40 -27.62
C LEU A 80 1.32 -11.15 -26.14
N VAL A 81 0.11 -10.72 -25.76
CA VAL A 81 -0.28 -10.52 -24.36
C VAL A 81 -0.22 -11.84 -23.58
N GLN A 82 -0.71 -12.94 -24.16
CA GLN A 82 -0.64 -14.26 -23.53
C GLN A 82 0.80 -14.74 -23.40
N GLN A 83 1.64 -14.53 -24.41
CA GLN A 83 3.06 -14.86 -24.35
C GLN A 83 3.79 -14.03 -23.29
N GLN A 84 3.45 -12.75 -23.16
CA GLN A 84 3.98 -11.84 -22.14
C GLN A 84 3.38 -12.10 -20.74
N ALA A 85 2.26 -12.83 -20.64
CA ALA A 85 1.70 -13.27 -19.36
C ALA A 85 2.31 -14.57 -18.85
N ARG A 86 3.24 -15.21 -19.58
CA ARG A 86 3.86 -16.47 -19.14
C ARG A 86 4.67 -16.24 -17.85
N ARG A 87 4.36 -17.02 -16.81
CA ARG A 87 5.04 -17.04 -15.50
C ARG A 87 5.07 -15.67 -14.80
N PRO A 88 3.91 -15.13 -14.40
CA PRO A 88 3.88 -13.93 -13.57
C PRO A 88 4.59 -14.20 -12.24
N PHE A 89 5.21 -13.17 -11.67
CA PHE A 89 5.87 -13.31 -10.38
C PHE A 89 5.65 -12.14 -9.43
N ALA A 90 5.73 -12.43 -8.13
CA ALA A 90 5.82 -11.47 -7.06
C ALA A 90 7.24 -11.49 -6.48
N LEU A 91 7.75 -10.31 -6.16
CA LEU A 91 9.10 -10.13 -5.63
C LEU A 91 9.02 -9.69 -4.17
N VAL A 92 9.76 -10.35 -3.28
CA VAL A 92 9.97 -9.92 -1.91
C VAL A 92 11.42 -9.51 -1.75
N LEU A 93 11.67 -8.25 -1.41
CA LEU A 93 13.02 -7.75 -1.12
C LEU A 93 13.08 -7.35 0.35
N ILE A 94 14.08 -7.89 1.08
CA ILE A 94 14.30 -7.58 2.48
C ILE A 94 15.74 -7.13 2.67
N ASP A 95 15.91 -5.96 3.25
CA ASP A 95 17.16 -5.52 3.88
C ASP A 95 17.11 -5.96 5.34
N ALA A 96 17.86 -7.02 5.68
CA ALA A 96 17.87 -7.55 7.05
C ALA A 96 18.83 -6.80 7.98
N ASP A 97 19.63 -5.85 7.46
CA ASP A 97 20.45 -4.95 8.28
C ASP A 97 19.65 -3.70 8.70
N ALA A 98 18.55 -3.39 8.02
CA ALA A 98 17.68 -2.28 8.37
C ALA A 98 16.99 -2.50 9.73
N ASP A 99 16.83 -1.40 10.48
CA ASP A 99 16.18 -1.42 11.78
C ASP A 99 14.76 -2.02 11.69
N GLY A 100 14.48 -2.99 12.55
CA GLY A 100 13.19 -3.69 12.58
C GLY A 100 13.05 -4.87 11.62
N PHE A 101 14.02 -5.10 10.73
CA PHE A 101 13.96 -6.21 9.75
C PHE A 101 14.86 -7.40 10.08
N LEU A 102 15.41 -7.44 11.29
CA LEU A 102 16.01 -8.66 11.83
C LEU A 102 14.91 -9.69 12.14
N PHE A 103 15.05 -10.91 11.62
CA PHE A 103 14.07 -11.98 11.84
C PHE A 103 14.01 -12.44 13.30
N GLN A 104 12.86 -13.00 13.70
CA GLN A 104 12.67 -13.55 15.03
C GLN A 104 13.71 -14.63 15.38
N ASP A 105 14.09 -14.67 16.65
CA ASP A 105 15.15 -15.54 17.18
C ASP A 105 14.93 -17.02 16.87
N LYS A 106 13.68 -17.47 16.80
CA LYS A 106 13.32 -18.85 16.47
C LYS A 106 13.84 -19.30 15.09
N TYR A 107 14.05 -18.37 14.16
CA TYR A 107 14.62 -18.64 12.83
C TYR A 107 16.14 -18.57 12.84
N ILE A 108 16.72 -17.62 13.57
CA ILE A 108 18.18 -17.40 13.53
C ILE A 108 18.94 -18.38 14.44
N THR A 109 18.42 -18.66 15.63
CA THR A 109 19.09 -19.47 16.67
C THR A 109 19.14 -20.96 16.34
N ARG A 110 18.26 -21.43 15.45
CA ARG A 110 18.13 -22.85 15.05
C ARG A 110 18.98 -23.25 13.85
N LYS A 111 19.92 -22.40 13.41
CA LYS A 111 20.86 -22.69 12.31
C LYS A 111 20.09 -23.11 11.04
N ALA A 112 20.46 -24.22 10.41
CA ALA A 112 19.84 -24.71 9.18
C ALA A 112 18.32 -24.91 9.30
N GLN A 113 17.84 -25.58 10.35
CA GLN A 113 16.39 -25.81 10.56
C GLN A 113 15.61 -24.49 10.68
N GLY A 114 16.23 -23.47 11.27
CA GLY A 114 15.62 -22.16 11.38
C GLY A 114 15.54 -21.41 10.04
N GLY A 115 16.56 -21.58 9.18
CA GLY A 115 16.55 -21.08 7.81
C GLY A 115 15.46 -21.71 6.94
N GLU A 116 15.30 -23.03 7.01
CA GLU A 116 14.21 -23.75 6.32
C GLU A 116 12.83 -23.28 6.80
N ALA A 117 12.64 -23.19 8.13
CA ALA A 117 11.39 -22.71 8.71
C ALA A 117 11.08 -21.25 8.33
N LEU A 118 12.11 -20.40 8.17
CA LEU A 118 11.94 -19.03 7.72
C LEU A 118 11.45 -18.97 6.27
N ALA A 119 12.01 -19.79 5.39
CA ALA A 119 11.59 -19.87 3.99
C ALA A 119 10.12 -20.32 3.88
N ASP A 120 9.75 -21.36 4.63
CA ASP A 120 8.37 -21.89 4.64
C ASP A 120 7.38 -20.84 5.18
N GLU A 121 7.71 -20.16 6.27
CA GLU A 121 6.85 -19.10 6.83
C GLU A 121 6.71 -17.92 5.85
N LEU A 122 7.81 -17.49 5.24
CA LEU A 122 7.80 -16.34 4.35
C LEU A 122 7.03 -16.62 3.06
N LEU A 123 7.10 -17.84 2.53
CA LEU A 123 6.22 -18.30 1.46
C LEU A 123 4.75 -18.26 1.89
N ALA A 124 4.43 -18.82 3.07
CA ALA A 124 3.06 -18.88 3.57
C ALA A 124 2.46 -17.48 3.74
N ARG A 125 3.17 -16.54 4.38
CA ARG A 125 2.72 -15.16 4.60
C ARG A 125 2.59 -14.37 3.31
N THR A 126 3.51 -14.58 2.37
CA THR A 126 3.43 -13.94 1.06
C THR A 126 2.22 -14.45 0.28
N ARG A 127 1.96 -15.77 0.27
CA ARG A 127 0.76 -16.34 -0.37
C ARG A 127 -0.53 -15.84 0.28
N GLU A 128 -0.60 -15.85 1.61
CA GLU A 128 -1.73 -15.34 2.39
C GLU A 128 -2.03 -13.88 2.03
N TYR A 129 -1.00 -13.05 1.89
CA TYR A 129 -1.15 -11.65 1.51
C TYR A 129 -1.59 -11.43 0.06
N LEU A 130 -1.13 -12.26 -0.88
CA LEU A 130 -1.43 -12.10 -2.30
C LEU A 130 -2.82 -12.62 -2.71
N ARG A 131 -3.34 -13.67 -2.05
CA ARG A 131 -4.64 -14.29 -2.39
C ARG A 131 -5.81 -13.31 -2.47
N PRO A 132 -6.00 -12.37 -1.53
CA PRO A 132 -7.10 -11.40 -1.64
C PRO A 132 -6.93 -10.36 -2.76
N GLN A 133 -5.74 -10.26 -3.35
CA GLN A 133 -5.41 -9.22 -4.33
C GLN A 133 -5.44 -9.71 -5.78
N TYR A 134 -5.30 -11.02 -5.99
CA TYR A 134 -5.18 -11.63 -7.31
C TYR A 134 -5.97 -12.94 -7.35
N GLU A 135 -6.92 -13.06 -8.28
CA GLU A 135 -7.70 -14.28 -8.48
C GLU A 135 -6.80 -15.47 -8.88
N ASP A 136 -5.75 -15.18 -9.65
CA ASP A 136 -4.71 -16.13 -10.08
C ASP A 136 -3.53 -16.21 -9.11
N ALA A 137 -3.70 -15.82 -7.84
CA ALA A 137 -2.61 -15.72 -6.87
C ALA A 137 -1.76 -16.99 -6.78
N ASP A 138 -2.34 -18.19 -6.85
CA ASP A 138 -1.60 -19.45 -6.75
C ASP A 138 -0.72 -19.75 -7.98
N GLN A 139 -0.96 -19.10 -9.12
CA GLN A 139 -0.14 -19.22 -10.35
C GLN A 139 1.04 -18.23 -10.37
N ILE A 140 1.06 -17.26 -9.45
CA ILE A 140 2.14 -16.28 -9.35
C ILE A 140 3.35 -16.94 -8.69
N ASP A 141 4.50 -16.96 -9.37
CA ASP A 141 5.77 -17.41 -8.79
C ASP A 141 6.25 -16.41 -7.72
N ILE A 142 6.80 -16.87 -6.60
CA ILE A 142 7.30 -15.99 -5.52
C ILE A 142 8.82 -16.04 -5.52
N LEU A 143 9.45 -14.88 -5.73
CA LEU A 143 10.89 -14.70 -5.66
C LEU A 143 11.21 -13.92 -4.40
N VAL A 144 12.19 -14.37 -3.62
CA VAL A 144 12.58 -13.70 -2.38
C VAL A 144 14.07 -13.43 -2.40
N ARG A 145 14.46 -12.21 -2.08
CA ARG A 145 15.86 -11.85 -1.88
C ARG A 145 16.04 -11.13 -0.56
N ILE A 146 16.81 -11.75 0.32
CA ILE A 146 17.24 -11.15 1.58
C ILE A 146 18.69 -10.68 1.40
N TYR A 147 18.95 -9.41 1.70
CA TYR A 147 20.28 -8.83 1.69
C TYR A 147 20.72 -8.53 3.11
N ALA A 148 21.93 -8.96 3.47
CA ALA A 148 22.51 -8.65 4.77
C ALA A 148 24.03 -8.73 4.70
N ASN A 149 24.72 -7.94 5.51
CA ASN A 149 26.11 -8.19 5.85
C ASN A 149 26.16 -9.31 6.91
N LEU A 150 26.42 -10.56 6.50
CA LEU A 150 26.34 -11.70 7.41
C LEU A 150 27.36 -11.62 8.55
N GLU A 151 28.55 -11.06 8.29
CA GLU A 151 29.57 -10.85 9.30
C GLU A 151 29.12 -9.82 10.35
N GLY A 152 28.60 -8.67 9.89
CA GLY A 152 28.05 -7.64 10.76
C GLY A 152 26.86 -8.16 11.60
N MET A 153 25.93 -8.86 10.95
CA MET A 153 24.77 -9.47 11.59
C MET A 153 25.21 -10.52 12.63
N ALA A 154 26.17 -11.39 12.31
CA ALA A 154 26.69 -12.37 13.26
C ALA A 154 27.35 -11.70 14.47
N ASN A 155 28.19 -10.69 14.27
CA ASN A 155 28.83 -9.95 15.35
C ASN A 155 27.81 -9.23 16.26
N TYR A 156 26.71 -8.75 15.70
CA TYR A 156 25.59 -8.21 16.48
C TYR A 156 24.89 -9.30 17.29
N LEU A 157 24.55 -10.43 16.68
CA LEU A 157 23.84 -11.53 17.34
C LEU A 157 24.69 -12.23 18.43
N VAL A 158 26.01 -12.30 18.27
CA VAL A 158 26.93 -12.82 19.29
C VAL A 158 26.93 -11.92 20.53
N ARG A 159 26.94 -10.58 20.35
CA ARG A 159 26.85 -9.63 21.47
C ARG A 159 25.53 -9.74 22.23
N LEU A 160 24.48 -10.25 21.59
CA LEU A 160 23.18 -10.50 22.20
C LEU A 160 23.03 -11.93 22.74
N ASP A 161 24.09 -12.74 22.71
CA ASP A 161 24.07 -14.16 23.11
C ASP A 161 23.04 -15.02 22.35
N LYS A 162 22.70 -14.63 21.11
CA LYS A 162 21.73 -15.34 20.26
C LYS A 162 22.39 -16.40 19.38
N VAL A 163 23.63 -16.16 18.96
CA VAL A 163 24.43 -17.10 18.16
C VAL A 163 25.84 -17.13 18.69
N ARG A 164 26.57 -18.23 18.44
CA ARG A 164 27.95 -18.39 18.94
C ARG A 164 29.01 -17.84 17.98
N ASN A 165 28.73 -17.86 16.68
CA ASN A 165 29.66 -17.47 15.62
C ASN A 165 28.94 -17.27 14.29
N LEU A 166 29.66 -16.71 13.30
CA LEU A 166 29.22 -16.54 11.93
C LEU A 166 28.77 -17.85 11.25
N GLY A 167 29.35 -18.99 11.63
CA GLY A 167 28.98 -20.29 11.07
C GLY A 167 27.52 -20.66 11.30
N GLN A 168 26.92 -20.27 12.43
CA GLN A 168 25.49 -20.51 12.70
C GLN A 168 24.58 -19.68 11.79
N VAL A 169 24.93 -18.41 11.60
CA VAL A 169 24.22 -17.50 10.70
C VAL A 169 24.33 -17.98 9.25
N ARG A 170 25.52 -18.40 8.81
CA ARG A 170 25.73 -18.99 7.48
C ARG A 170 24.92 -20.26 7.27
N ALA A 171 24.85 -21.15 8.27
CA ALA A 171 24.01 -22.35 8.19
C ALA A 171 22.53 -22.00 8.01
N CYS A 172 22.04 -20.96 8.70
CA CYS A 172 20.68 -20.44 8.50
C CYS A 172 20.47 -19.88 7.09
N SER A 173 21.37 -18.99 6.62
CA SER A 173 21.23 -18.37 5.29
C SER A 173 21.32 -19.38 4.14
N THR A 174 22.22 -20.35 4.24
CA THR A 174 22.37 -21.41 3.24
C THR A 174 21.16 -22.34 3.20
N ALA A 175 20.64 -22.75 4.36
CA ALA A 175 19.46 -23.61 4.41
C ALA A 175 18.19 -22.88 3.93
N PHE A 176 18.05 -21.58 4.22
CA PHE A 176 16.99 -20.75 3.67
C PHE A 176 17.00 -20.77 2.13
N GLY A 177 18.14 -20.47 1.50
CA GLY A 177 18.24 -20.46 0.03
C GLY A 177 18.14 -21.86 -0.60
N GLY A 178 18.55 -22.90 0.13
CA GLY A 178 18.39 -24.29 -0.31
C GLY A 178 16.97 -24.83 -0.20
N ARG A 179 16.10 -24.20 0.60
CA ARG A 179 14.73 -24.70 0.88
C ARG A 179 13.78 -24.49 -0.28
N ILE A 180 13.84 -23.34 -0.95
CA ILE A 180 13.00 -22.98 -2.10
C ILE A 180 13.90 -22.37 -3.18
N SER A 181 13.85 -22.90 -4.41
CA SER A 181 14.79 -22.54 -5.48
C SER A 181 14.75 -21.08 -5.93
N SER A 182 13.67 -20.35 -5.66
CA SER A 182 13.49 -18.93 -5.99
C SER A 182 13.83 -17.98 -4.83
N PHE A 183 14.37 -18.51 -3.73
CA PHE A 183 14.67 -17.76 -2.52
C PHE A 183 16.18 -17.66 -2.37
N ASP A 184 16.68 -16.45 -2.19
CA ASP A 184 18.11 -16.16 -2.06
C ASP A 184 18.38 -15.37 -0.78
N TRP A 185 19.44 -15.74 -0.07
CA TRP A 185 20.04 -14.90 0.97
C TRP A 185 21.44 -14.47 0.51
N VAL A 186 21.58 -13.19 0.20
CA VAL A 186 22.78 -12.61 -0.39
C VAL A 186 23.59 -11.92 0.71
N ASP A 187 24.79 -12.46 0.97
CA ASP A 187 25.78 -11.78 1.80
C ASP A 187 26.36 -10.59 1.03
N THR A 188 26.14 -9.37 1.53
CA THR A 188 26.68 -8.15 0.91
C THR A 188 28.10 -7.84 1.38
N GLY A 189 28.61 -8.57 2.38
CA GLY A 189 29.94 -8.38 2.95
C GLY A 189 30.12 -7.04 3.67
N VAL A 190 31.37 -6.81 4.12
CA VAL A 190 31.78 -5.59 4.82
C VAL A 190 32.38 -4.63 3.80
N GLY A 191 31.53 -3.84 3.14
CA GLY A 191 31.95 -2.90 2.08
C GLY A 191 31.70 -1.43 2.45
N LYS A 192 32.59 -0.54 2.00
CA LYS A 192 32.34 0.91 1.98
C LYS A 192 31.36 1.30 0.85
N GLU A 193 31.34 0.52 -0.22
CA GLU A 193 30.55 0.75 -1.43
C GLU A 193 29.26 -0.07 -1.43
N GLY A 194 28.18 0.51 -0.90
CA GLY A 194 26.81 0.00 -1.06
C GLY A 194 26.41 -1.15 -0.14
N GLY A 195 25.77 -0.80 0.98
CA GLY A 195 25.13 -1.76 1.88
C GLY A 195 23.91 -2.48 1.27
N SER A 196 23.36 -3.40 2.04
CA SER A 196 22.09 -4.13 1.79
C SER A 196 20.96 -3.23 1.28
N GLY A 197 20.75 -2.05 1.87
CA GLY A 197 19.78 -1.06 1.40
C GLY A 197 19.97 -0.60 -0.06
N ARG A 198 21.22 -0.41 -0.50
CA ARG A 198 21.52 -0.10 -1.92
C ARG A 198 21.14 -1.27 -2.82
N LYS A 199 21.46 -2.51 -2.43
CA LYS A 199 21.11 -3.71 -3.20
C LYS A 199 19.60 -3.84 -3.35
N VAL A 200 18.84 -3.59 -2.30
CA VAL A 200 17.37 -3.57 -2.34
C VAL A 200 16.89 -2.51 -3.33
N ARG A 201 17.36 -1.26 -3.22
CA ARG A 201 16.96 -0.18 -4.12
C ARG A 201 17.24 -0.47 -5.59
N GLU A 202 18.42 -0.99 -5.92
CA GLU A 202 18.79 -1.29 -7.31
C GLU A 202 18.00 -2.48 -7.86
N ASN A 203 17.76 -3.52 -7.06
CA ASN A 203 16.93 -4.63 -7.48
C ASN A 203 15.47 -4.21 -7.64
N LEU A 204 14.96 -3.36 -6.75
CA LEU A 204 13.63 -2.78 -6.88
C LEU A 204 13.50 -2.08 -8.23
N SER A 205 14.41 -1.14 -8.54
CA SER A 205 14.39 -0.40 -9.81
C SER A 205 14.49 -1.31 -11.03
N PHE A 206 15.32 -2.36 -10.97
CA PHE A 206 15.48 -3.32 -12.06
C PHE A 206 14.20 -4.11 -12.30
N TYR A 207 13.66 -4.75 -11.27
CA TYR A 207 12.48 -5.61 -11.42
C TYR A 207 11.20 -4.85 -11.73
N THR A 208 11.06 -3.59 -11.29
CA THR A 208 9.84 -2.80 -11.57
C THR A 208 9.65 -2.49 -13.05
N SER A 209 10.72 -2.58 -13.86
CA SER A 209 10.65 -2.48 -15.32
C SER A 209 10.17 -3.77 -16.02
N ASN A 210 10.10 -4.90 -15.30
CA ASN A 210 9.73 -6.18 -15.87
C ASN A 210 8.21 -6.31 -16.02
N SER A 211 7.72 -6.63 -17.22
CA SER A 211 6.30 -6.78 -17.50
C SER A 211 5.62 -7.94 -16.75
N HIS A 212 6.38 -8.98 -16.39
CA HIS A 212 5.87 -10.15 -15.66
C HIS A 212 5.71 -9.90 -14.16
N LEU A 213 6.26 -8.79 -13.64
CA LEU A 213 6.14 -8.44 -12.23
C LEU A 213 4.70 -8.01 -11.92
N ARG A 214 4.06 -8.78 -11.06
CA ARG A 214 2.70 -8.52 -10.57
C ARG A 214 2.71 -7.66 -9.31
N HIS A 215 3.62 -7.95 -8.39
CA HIS A 215 3.64 -7.32 -7.08
C HIS A 215 5.04 -7.30 -6.45
N VAL A 216 5.33 -6.29 -5.64
CA VAL A 216 6.54 -6.18 -4.83
C VAL A 216 6.17 -5.99 -3.37
N ILE A 217 6.78 -6.78 -2.51
CA ILE A 217 6.73 -6.63 -1.05
C ILE A 217 8.12 -6.26 -0.57
N LEU A 218 8.22 -5.19 0.21
CA LEU A 218 9.48 -4.57 0.55
C LEU A 218 9.63 -4.41 2.06
N GLY A 219 10.70 -4.97 2.64
CA GLY A 219 11.12 -4.69 4.00
C GLY A 219 12.48 -4.02 3.99
N CYS A 220 12.54 -2.69 4.08
CA CYS A 220 13.81 -1.97 4.12
C CYS A 220 13.70 -0.67 4.91
N SER A 221 14.84 -0.01 5.13
CA SER A 221 14.85 1.31 5.74
C SER A 221 14.10 2.33 4.87
N PRO A 222 13.30 3.24 5.46
CA PRO A 222 12.69 4.35 4.73
C PRO A 222 13.72 5.24 4.00
N ALA A 223 14.96 5.31 4.49
CA ALA A 223 16.03 6.10 3.87
C ALA A 223 16.44 5.55 2.49
N ASP A 224 16.22 4.26 2.24
CA ASP A 224 16.52 3.61 0.96
C ASP A 224 15.41 3.74 -0.08
N LEU A 225 14.30 4.40 0.29
CA LEU A 225 13.15 4.71 -0.57
C LEU A 225 13.01 6.23 -0.80
N PRO A 226 13.94 6.86 -1.52
CA PRO A 226 13.81 8.27 -1.86
C PRO A 226 12.59 8.50 -2.76
N ALA A 227 11.96 9.67 -2.64
CA ALA A 227 10.78 10.02 -3.44
C ALA A 227 11.02 9.90 -4.96
N SER A 228 12.25 10.18 -5.43
CA SER A 228 12.65 10.04 -6.83
C SER A 228 12.58 8.60 -7.33
N LEU A 229 12.82 7.60 -6.47
CA LEU A 229 12.65 6.20 -6.81
C LEU A 229 11.17 5.81 -6.81
N LEU A 230 10.41 6.25 -5.79
CA LEU A 230 8.99 5.95 -5.70
C LEU A 230 8.20 6.54 -6.88
N SER A 231 8.61 7.70 -7.41
CA SER A 231 7.97 8.30 -8.59
C SER A 231 8.14 7.51 -9.89
N THR A 232 9.11 6.60 -9.98
CA THR A 232 9.32 5.78 -11.18
C THR A 232 8.62 4.42 -11.10
N ILE A 233 8.04 4.09 -9.94
CA ILE A 233 7.48 2.77 -9.66
C ILE A 233 5.94 2.84 -9.63
N PRO A 234 5.22 1.89 -10.25
CA PRO A 234 3.78 1.78 -10.07
C PRO A 234 3.41 1.45 -8.62
N LEU A 235 3.06 2.46 -7.82
CA LEU A 235 2.80 2.32 -6.38
C LEU A 235 1.69 1.30 -6.04
N ALA A 236 0.73 1.09 -6.95
CA ALA A 236 -0.33 0.09 -6.78
C ALA A 236 0.19 -1.37 -6.68
N LYS A 237 1.37 -1.63 -7.26
CA LYS A 237 2.07 -2.93 -7.20
C LYS A 237 3.06 -3.02 -6.03
N LEU A 238 3.23 -1.96 -5.24
CA LEU A 238 4.20 -1.90 -4.15
C LEU A 238 3.49 -2.10 -2.81
N THR A 239 4.12 -2.86 -1.92
CA THR A 239 3.71 -3.01 -0.53
C THR A 239 4.92 -2.89 0.37
N LEU A 240 4.79 -2.09 1.42
CA LEU A 240 5.81 -1.99 2.47
C LEU A 240 5.45 -2.90 3.63
N ILE A 241 6.44 -3.63 4.15
CA ILE A 241 6.34 -4.34 5.40
C ILE A 241 6.60 -3.33 6.52
N GLU A 242 5.66 -3.16 7.44
CA GLU A 242 5.81 -2.34 8.63
C GLU A 242 6.22 -3.21 9.82
N SER A 243 7.50 -3.19 10.18
CA SER A 243 8.02 -3.77 11.43
C SER A 243 8.14 -2.73 12.55
N ILE A 244 8.43 -1.49 12.17
CA ILE A 244 8.47 -0.28 13.02
C ILE A 244 7.59 0.77 12.32
N PRO A 245 6.87 1.64 13.06
CA PRO A 245 6.01 2.66 12.45
C PRO A 245 6.70 3.45 11.33
N LEU A 246 6.09 3.46 10.15
CA LEU A 246 6.62 4.15 8.98
C LEU A 246 6.47 5.67 9.10
N PRO A 247 7.42 6.47 8.55
CA PRO A 247 7.33 7.92 8.60
C PRO A 247 6.15 8.44 7.77
N PRO A 248 5.58 9.62 8.12
CA PRO A 248 4.44 10.20 7.42
C PRO A 248 4.64 10.34 5.91
N GLY A 249 5.86 10.63 5.45
CA GLY A 249 6.17 10.75 4.03
C GLY A 249 5.96 9.48 3.21
N LEU A 250 5.94 8.31 3.83
CA LEU A 250 5.59 7.04 3.18
C LEU A 250 4.11 6.68 3.39
N THR A 251 3.56 6.95 4.57
CA THR A 251 2.17 6.57 4.90
C THR A 251 1.13 7.47 4.22
N THR A 252 1.50 8.66 3.75
CA THR A 252 0.61 9.54 2.97
C THR A 252 0.51 9.15 1.50
N LEU A 253 1.43 8.30 1.01
CA LEU A 253 1.41 7.81 -0.37
C LEU A 253 0.37 6.69 -0.51
N PRO A 254 -0.18 6.47 -1.72
CA PRO A 254 -1.12 5.38 -1.99
C PRO A 254 -0.39 4.02 -2.11
N ILE A 255 0.41 3.68 -1.10
CA ILE A 255 1.20 2.45 -1.01
C ILE A 255 0.55 1.54 0.03
N LYS A 256 0.38 0.26 -0.30
CA LYS A 256 -0.15 -0.73 0.64
C LYS A 256 0.88 -1.00 1.74
N ILE A 257 0.40 -1.20 2.97
CA ILE A 257 1.24 -1.53 4.13
C ILE A 257 0.75 -2.85 4.71
N THR A 258 1.67 -3.76 5.03
CA THR A 258 1.37 -5.05 5.65
C THR A 258 2.29 -5.32 6.83
N LYS A 259 1.90 -6.24 7.72
CA LYS A 259 2.69 -6.64 8.89
C LYS A 259 2.90 -8.15 8.89
N PHE A 260 4.15 -8.57 8.91
CA PHE A 260 4.52 -9.98 9.05
C PHE A 260 4.99 -10.26 10.48
N THR A 261 4.05 -10.23 11.42
CA THR A 261 4.30 -10.35 12.86
C THR A 261 4.89 -11.69 13.29
N THR A 262 4.83 -12.73 12.45
CA THR A 262 5.47 -14.02 12.70
C THR A 262 6.92 -14.07 12.24
N LEU A 263 7.33 -13.17 11.34
CA LEU A 263 8.67 -13.09 10.75
C LEU A 263 9.56 -12.10 11.52
N PHE A 264 9.02 -10.94 11.87
CA PHE A 264 9.76 -9.86 12.52
C PHE A 264 9.32 -9.70 13.99
N PRO A 265 10.22 -9.30 14.90
CA PRO A 265 9.85 -8.99 16.27
C PRO A 265 8.95 -7.74 16.30
N PRO A 266 8.02 -7.64 17.27
CA PRO A 266 7.24 -6.44 17.46
C PRO A 266 8.15 -5.26 17.85
N PRO A 267 7.76 -4.01 17.51
CA PRO A 267 8.53 -2.84 17.88
C PRO A 267 8.67 -2.77 19.41
N PRO A 268 9.84 -2.37 19.94
CA PRO A 268 10.04 -2.25 21.37
C PRO A 268 9.02 -1.27 21.97
N LEU A 269 8.44 -1.64 23.11
CA LEU A 269 7.50 -0.78 23.82
C LEU A 269 8.16 0.59 24.12
N PRO A 270 7.41 1.69 24.03
CA PRO A 270 7.93 3.01 24.40
C PRO A 270 8.55 2.92 25.79
N LYS A 271 9.83 3.29 25.91
CA LYS A 271 10.49 3.32 27.23
C LYS A 271 9.70 4.31 28.09
N ALA A 272 9.09 3.81 29.16
CA ALA A 272 8.46 4.67 30.15
C ALA A 272 9.49 5.76 30.57
N PRO A 273 9.07 7.03 30.68
CA PRO A 273 9.98 8.09 31.07
C PRO A 273 10.65 7.67 32.38
N LYS A 274 11.99 7.53 32.35
CA LYS A 274 12.74 7.27 33.57
C LYS A 274 12.38 8.39 34.55
N PRO A 275 11.94 8.08 35.78
CA PRO A 275 11.75 9.13 36.77
C PRO A 275 13.07 9.91 36.87
N PRO A 276 13.03 11.25 36.99
CA PRO A 276 14.24 12.03 37.16
C PRO A 276 15.02 11.41 38.32
N ARG A 277 16.34 11.25 38.17
CA ARG A 277 17.23 10.86 39.26
C ARG A 277 17.18 11.97 40.32
N GLY A 278 16.14 11.92 41.15
CA GLY A 278 16.00 12.68 42.36
C GLY A 278 17.03 12.12 43.34
N ARG A 279 17.90 13.01 43.81
CA ARG A 279 18.70 12.87 45.02
C ARG A 279 17.83 12.20 46.09
N ASN A 280 18.21 11.01 46.55
CA ASN A 280 17.56 10.32 47.68
C ASN A 280 17.41 11.31 48.83
N ASN A 281 16.18 11.76 49.08
CA ASN A 281 15.71 12.46 50.29
C ASN A 281 14.16 12.45 50.31
N GLY A 282 13.55 11.34 49.88
CA GLY A 282 12.12 11.09 50.07
C GLY A 282 11.93 10.07 51.21
N PRO A 283 10.82 10.13 51.96
CA PRO A 283 10.59 9.28 53.12
C PRO A 283 10.66 7.80 52.72
N GLN A 284 11.52 7.04 53.40
CA GLN A 284 11.70 5.62 53.18
C GLN A 284 10.50 4.87 53.77
N LEU A 285 9.60 4.38 52.91
CA LEU A 285 8.53 3.48 53.32
C LEU A 285 9.14 2.11 53.60
N GLN A 286 9.27 1.76 54.88
CA GLN A 286 9.77 0.46 55.33
C GLN A 286 8.57 -0.45 55.63
N LEU A 287 8.47 -1.56 54.89
CA LEU A 287 7.48 -2.60 55.13
C LEU A 287 8.05 -3.58 56.18
N MET A 288 7.54 -3.52 57.41
CA MET A 288 7.83 -4.52 58.44
C MET A 288 6.67 -5.50 58.53
N GLN A 289 6.97 -6.79 58.39
CA GLN A 289 6.05 -7.89 58.64
C GLN A 289 6.33 -8.43 60.04
N GLN A 290 5.32 -8.44 60.91
CA GLN A 290 5.37 -9.12 62.19
C GLN A 290 4.16 -10.05 62.25
N GLU A 291 4.42 -11.34 62.45
CA GLU A 291 3.41 -12.39 62.59
C GLU A 291 3.09 -12.57 64.07
N ASP A 292 1.83 -12.37 64.46
CA ASP A 292 1.29 -12.82 65.74
C ASP A 292 0.47 -14.10 65.52
N ASP A 293 0.49 -15.00 66.51
CA ASP A 293 -0.12 -16.36 66.53
C ASP A 293 -1.66 -16.41 66.37
N GLY A 294 -2.28 -15.33 65.93
CA GLY A 294 -3.73 -15.17 65.77
C GLY A 294 -4.18 -14.69 64.39
N GLY A 295 -3.46 -15.02 63.32
CA GLY A 295 -3.92 -14.78 61.94
C GLY A 295 -3.63 -13.38 61.38
N GLY A 296 -2.47 -13.27 60.73
CA GLY A 296 -2.07 -12.35 59.66
C GLY A 296 -2.82 -11.02 59.48
N SER A 297 -2.38 -9.98 60.19
CA SER A 297 -2.60 -8.58 59.78
C SER A 297 -1.26 -7.90 59.50
N THR A 298 -1.02 -7.45 58.26
CA THR A 298 0.19 -6.72 57.87
C THR A 298 -0.05 -5.21 58.03
N TRP A 299 0.83 -4.52 58.76
CA TRP A 299 0.70 -3.08 59.01
C TRP A 299 1.77 -2.28 58.25
N LEU A 300 1.35 -1.23 57.54
CA LEU A 300 2.24 -0.24 56.93
C LEU A 300 2.44 0.91 57.93
N VAL A 301 3.66 1.05 58.45
CA VAL A 301 4.01 2.17 59.34
C VAL A 301 4.75 3.24 58.53
N ILE A 302 4.13 4.40 58.36
CA ILE A 302 4.78 5.57 57.76
C ILE A 302 5.41 6.36 58.90
N GLN A 303 6.73 6.29 59.05
CA GLN A 303 7.46 7.18 59.94
C GLN A 303 7.77 8.50 59.21
N PRO A 304 7.21 9.64 59.64
CA PRO A 304 7.64 10.93 59.12
C PRO A 304 9.04 11.26 59.67
N GLU A 305 10.06 11.27 58.80
CA GLU A 305 11.38 11.75 59.21
C GLU A 305 11.36 13.26 59.47
N ARG A 306 11.90 13.64 60.63
CA ARG A 306 12.10 15.03 61.05
C ARG A 306 13.20 15.66 60.19
N SER A 307 12.82 16.42 59.17
CA SER A 307 13.76 17.24 58.40
C SER A 307 14.44 18.26 59.31
N LYS A 308 15.69 18.00 59.71
CA LYS A 308 16.54 19.01 60.37
C LYS A 308 16.95 20.03 59.33
N SER A 309 16.24 21.16 59.28
CA SER A 309 16.71 22.38 58.62
C SER A 309 17.99 22.84 59.32
N GLN A 310 19.11 22.87 58.60
CA GLN A 310 20.28 23.66 59.02
C GLN A 310 19.89 25.14 58.99
N GLY A 311 19.64 25.69 60.18
CA GLY A 311 19.51 27.12 60.42
C GLY A 311 20.28 27.44 61.69
N ALA A 312 21.37 28.21 61.55
CA ALA A 312 22.12 28.75 62.66
C ALA A 312 21.25 29.74 63.45
N GLY A 313 21.27 29.67 64.78
CA GLY A 313 20.85 30.81 65.62
C GLY A 313 20.06 30.48 66.89
N LEU A 314 20.75 30.63 68.02
CA LEU A 314 20.29 31.07 69.35
C LEU A 314 19.15 30.35 70.09
N ARG A 315 19.52 29.92 71.31
CA ARG A 315 18.70 29.52 72.46
C ARG A 315 17.52 30.45 72.73
N ARG A 316 16.32 29.88 72.94
CA ARG A 316 15.48 30.19 74.11
C ARG A 316 14.43 29.11 74.36
N ARG A 317 14.10 29.00 75.65
CA ARG A 317 13.37 27.97 76.38
C ARG A 317 11.86 28.23 76.28
N GLY A 318 11.07 27.21 75.94
CA GLY A 318 9.60 27.24 75.99
C GLY A 318 9.04 25.88 75.62
N GLY A 319 8.29 25.25 76.53
CA GLY A 319 7.67 23.93 76.33
C GLY A 319 6.47 24.01 75.39
N SER A 320 6.32 22.97 74.56
CA SER A 320 5.13 22.68 73.76
C SER A 320 4.86 21.18 73.89
N GLU A 321 3.66 20.82 74.34
CA GLU A 321 3.12 19.46 74.30
C GLU A 321 2.74 19.12 72.86
N ASP A 322 3.68 18.52 72.11
CA ASP A 322 3.39 18.05 70.76
C ASP A 322 2.90 16.59 70.84
N GLY A 323 1.58 16.42 70.81
CA GLY A 323 0.91 15.13 70.67
C GLY A 323 1.29 14.48 69.35
N THR A 324 1.92 13.30 69.41
CA THR A 324 2.24 12.49 68.24
C THR A 324 0.97 11.84 67.70
N GLU A 325 0.38 12.39 66.64
CA GLU A 325 -0.70 11.74 65.89
C GLU A 325 -0.11 10.65 64.97
N SER A 326 -0.24 9.39 65.39
CA SER A 326 0.06 8.23 64.55
C SER A 326 -1.20 7.80 63.80
N LEU A 327 -1.18 7.89 62.47
CA LEU A 327 -2.20 7.29 61.61
C LEU A 327 -1.85 5.83 61.37
N SER A 328 -2.77 4.93 61.71
CA SER A 328 -2.62 3.49 61.45
C SER A 328 -3.67 3.04 60.43
N ILE A 329 -3.24 2.26 59.44
CA ILE A 329 -4.11 1.71 58.41
C ILE A 329 -4.00 0.18 58.48
N SER A 330 -5.13 -0.46 58.76
CA SER A 330 -5.29 -1.93 58.77
C SER A 330 -5.93 -2.40 57.48
N ILE A 331 -5.50 -3.56 56.99
CA ILE A 331 -6.22 -4.30 55.96
C ILE A 331 -6.69 -5.61 56.59
N GLY A 332 -8.01 -5.80 56.62
CA GLY A 332 -8.65 -7.02 57.11
C GLY A 332 -8.51 -8.19 56.13
N PRO A 333 -8.75 -9.43 56.58
CA PRO A 333 -8.61 -10.65 55.77
C PRO A 333 -9.59 -10.74 54.56
N ASP A 334 -10.55 -9.83 54.48
CA ASP A 334 -11.53 -9.67 53.39
C ASP A 334 -11.23 -8.45 52.47
N ASN A 335 -10.00 -7.93 52.49
CA ASN A 335 -9.58 -6.70 51.78
C ASN A 335 -10.31 -5.43 52.22
N THR A 336 -10.94 -5.40 53.40
CA THR A 336 -11.48 -4.17 53.97
C THR A 336 -10.36 -3.29 54.52
N VAL A 337 -10.38 -1.99 54.19
CA VAL A 337 -9.38 -1.03 54.65
C VAL A 337 -9.99 -0.19 55.77
N SER A 338 -9.38 -0.21 56.95
CA SER A 338 -9.77 0.61 58.10
C SER A 338 -8.66 1.59 58.44
N VAL A 339 -9.03 2.85 58.71
CA VAL A 339 -8.10 3.93 59.07
C VAL A 339 -8.46 4.40 60.47
N ASP A 340 -7.58 4.18 61.44
CA ASP A 340 -7.74 4.73 62.79
C ASP A 340 -6.81 5.92 62.98
N SER A 341 -7.41 7.06 63.33
CA SER A 341 -6.73 8.33 63.57
C SER A 341 -6.60 8.62 65.07
N GLY A 342 -6.37 7.62 65.91
CA GLY A 342 -5.83 7.75 67.28
C GLY A 342 -6.57 8.68 68.26
N ARG A 343 -7.76 9.21 67.91
CA ARG A 343 -8.43 10.28 68.65
C ARG A 343 -9.31 9.68 69.75
N ARG A 344 -8.74 9.41 70.92
CA ARG A 344 -9.53 9.09 72.12
C ARG A 344 -10.44 10.25 72.49
N ARG A 345 -11.75 10.08 72.29
CA ARG A 345 -12.80 10.98 72.77
C ARG A 345 -12.89 10.83 74.30
N ARG A 346 -12.38 11.81 75.07
CA ARG A 346 -12.69 11.90 76.52
C ARG A 346 -14.17 12.26 76.68
N LEU A 347 -14.96 11.32 77.18
CA LEU A 347 -16.26 11.59 77.80
C LEU A 347 -15.98 12.18 79.19
N MET A 348 -16.42 13.42 79.45
CA MET A 348 -16.58 13.98 80.78
C MET A 348 -18.06 13.89 81.14
N GLY A 349 -18.35 13.45 82.36
CA GLY A 349 -19.68 13.54 82.98
C GLY A 349 -20.01 14.96 83.42
#